data_AF-A0A2X3H3E3-F1
#
_entry.id   AF-A0A2X3H3E3-F1
#
_cell.length_a   1.000
_cell.length_b   1.000
_cell.length_c   1.000
_cell.angle_alpha   90.00
_cell.angle_beta   90.00
_cell.angle_gamma   90.00
#
_symmetry.space_group_name_H-M   'P 1'
#
loop_
_entity.id
_entity.type
_entity.pdbx_description
1 polymer ?
#
loop_
_entity_poly.entity_id
_entity_poly.type
_entity_poly.pdbx_seq_one_letter_code
_entity_poly.pdbx_strand_id
1 'polypeptide(L)'
;MASDGATLPRLGGNARMGVFATRSTFRPNPIGMSLVELKGIRCQKDQVILELGSLDLVDGTPVVDIKPYLPFAEALPDASASYAQQAPLAGMNVSFTPEIDAQFTHAGKTLPHISKRLSARCWRRIRVRPTEKRNKREKRMPSGCWISTSAGG
;
A
#
# COMPACT_ATOMS: atom_id res chain seq x y z
N MET A 1 31.10 12.04 1.75
CA MET A 1 29.97 11.87 0.80
C MET A 1 29.12 10.72 1.30
N ALA A 2 27.90 10.99 1.78
CA ALA A 2 26.98 9.92 2.20
C ALA A 2 26.42 9.23 0.95
N SER A 3 26.25 7.92 0.99
CA SER A 3 25.79 7.14 -0.16
C SER A 3 24.28 7.28 -0.39
N ASP A 4 23.85 7.87 -1.50
CA ASP A 4 22.45 8.08 -1.91
C ASP A 4 21.72 6.79 -2.35
N GLY A 5 21.95 5.70 -1.63
CA GLY A 5 21.45 4.37 -1.94
C GLY A 5 20.34 3.93 -0.97
N ALA A 6 19.15 3.71 -1.50
CA ALA A 6 18.05 3.12 -0.73
C ALA A 6 18.23 1.60 -0.61
N THR A 7 18.23 1.10 0.62
CA THR A 7 18.29 -0.34 0.91
C THR A 7 16.95 -0.99 0.56
N LEU A 8 16.93 -1.85 -0.46
CA LEU A 8 15.69 -2.48 -0.92
C LEU A 8 15.46 -3.85 -0.26
N PRO A 9 14.39 -4.03 0.53
CA PRO A 9 14.18 -5.28 1.26
C PRO A 9 13.94 -6.51 0.37
N ARG A 10 13.56 -6.32 -0.90
CA ARG A 10 13.40 -7.39 -1.90
C ARG A 10 14.70 -7.74 -2.65
N LEU A 11 15.77 -6.97 -2.48
CA LEU A 11 17.11 -7.22 -3.03
C LEU A 11 18.08 -7.79 -1.97
N GLY A 12 17.55 -8.51 -0.97
CA GLY A 12 18.37 -9.20 0.04
C GLY A 12 19.04 -8.28 1.08
N GLY A 13 18.66 -7.00 1.15
CA GLY A 13 19.15 -6.04 2.17
C GLY A 13 20.58 -5.52 1.96
N ASN A 14 21.43 -6.25 1.23
CA ASN A 14 22.83 -5.88 1.03
C ASN A 14 23.08 -5.06 -0.25
N ALA A 15 22.16 -5.10 -1.23
CA ALA A 15 22.24 -4.27 -2.42
C ALA A 15 21.52 -2.92 -2.22
N ARG A 16 22.26 -1.83 -2.42
CA ARG A 16 21.74 -0.45 -2.49
C ARG A 16 21.49 -0.07 -3.94
N MET A 17 20.42 0.68 -4.19
CA MET A 17 20.18 1.31 -5.50
C MET A 17 19.94 2.81 -5.32
N GLY A 18 20.38 3.62 -6.30
CA GLY A 18 20.22 5.07 -6.26
C GLY A 18 18.76 5.49 -6.11
N VAL A 19 18.47 6.53 -5.32
CA VAL A 19 17.10 6.91 -4.91
C VAL A 19 16.08 6.97 -6.07
N PHE A 20 16.47 7.47 -7.24
CA PHE A 20 15.62 7.58 -8.43
C PHE A 20 15.21 6.23 -9.02
N ALA A 21 16.04 5.19 -8.91
CA ALA A 21 15.73 3.82 -9.35
C ALA A 21 14.87 3.04 -8.34
N THR A 22 14.36 3.69 -7.29
CA THR A 22 13.58 3.06 -6.21
C THR A 22 12.27 3.81 -5.95
N ARG A 23 11.49 3.35 -4.97
CA ARG A 23 10.37 4.10 -4.36
C ARG A 23 10.68 4.54 -2.91
N SER A 24 11.93 4.89 -2.61
CA SER A 24 12.32 5.52 -1.34
C SER A 24 11.52 6.80 -1.07
N THR A 25 11.18 7.06 0.20
CA THR A 25 10.65 8.34 0.70
C THR A 25 11.75 9.38 0.89
N PHE A 26 12.98 8.95 1.20
CA PHE A 26 14.17 9.81 1.23
C PHE A 26 14.55 10.18 -0.20
N ARG A 27 14.20 11.41 -0.58
CA ARG A 27 14.45 12.07 -1.88
C ARG A 27 14.69 13.57 -1.66
N PRO A 28 15.36 14.26 -2.60
CA PRO A 28 15.45 15.72 -2.57
C PRO A 28 14.08 16.41 -2.49
N ASN A 29 13.09 15.90 -3.24
CA ASN A 29 11.69 16.29 -3.15
C ASN A 29 10.90 15.10 -2.56
N PRO A 30 10.44 15.15 -1.29
CA PRO A 30 9.85 14.01 -0.58
C PRO A 30 8.37 13.78 -0.95
N ILE A 31 8.07 13.66 -2.25
CA ILE A 31 6.72 13.42 -2.76
C ILE A 31 6.52 11.92 -3.02
N GLY A 32 5.52 11.35 -2.34
CA GLY A 32 4.99 10.01 -2.61
C GLY A 32 3.79 10.07 -3.54
N MET A 33 3.58 9.01 -4.33
CA MET A 33 2.41 8.86 -5.20
C MET A 33 1.70 7.53 -4.91
N SER A 34 0.39 7.59 -4.71
CA SER A 34 -0.48 6.42 -4.51
C SER A 34 -1.61 6.42 -5.53
N LEU A 35 -1.72 5.33 -6.31
CA LEU A 35 -2.93 5.03 -7.09
C LEU A 35 -3.92 4.31 -6.17
N VAL A 36 -5.10 4.88 -5.99
CA VAL A 36 -6.15 4.31 -5.14
C VAL A 36 -7.50 4.28 -5.83
N GLU A 37 -8.31 3.29 -5.46
CA GLU A 37 -9.73 3.22 -5.78
C GLU A 37 -10.48 4.38 -5.10
N LEU A 38 -11.29 5.10 -5.87
CA LEU A 38 -12.26 6.07 -5.33
C LEU A 38 -13.60 5.34 -5.17
N LYS A 39 -14.09 5.24 -3.92
CA LYS A 39 -15.35 4.55 -3.58
C LYS A 39 -16.55 5.49 -3.54
N GLY A 40 -16.33 6.76 -3.23
CA GLY A 40 -17.40 7.74 -3.08
C GLY A 40 -16.87 9.14 -2.78
N ILE A 41 -17.75 10.11 -2.92
CA ILE A 41 -17.51 11.52 -2.57
C ILE A 41 -18.68 11.95 -1.69
N ARG A 42 -18.39 12.52 -0.52
CA ARG A 42 -19.40 13.10 0.37
C ARG A 42 -19.13 14.58 0.55
N CYS A 43 -20.13 15.41 0.31
CA CYS A 43 -20.09 16.83 0.65
C CYS A 43 -20.84 17.04 1.97
N GLN A 44 -20.21 17.68 2.95
CA GLN A 44 -20.78 17.95 4.26
C GLN A 44 -20.45 19.39 4.67
N LYS A 45 -21.47 20.27 4.69
CA LYS A 45 -21.28 21.72 4.84
C LYS A 45 -20.23 22.21 3.81
N ASP A 46 -19.18 22.87 4.28
CA ASP A 46 -18.09 23.42 3.46
C ASP A 46 -16.93 22.43 3.23
N GLN A 47 -17.13 21.14 3.46
CA GLN A 47 -16.10 20.10 3.32
C GLN A 47 -16.46 19.06 2.23
N VAL A 48 -15.47 18.71 1.41
CA VAL A 48 -15.53 17.59 0.47
C VAL A 48 -14.65 16.45 1.00
N ILE A 49 -15.26 15.28 1.20
CA ILE A 49 -14.61 14.09 1.76
C ILE A 49 -14.57 13.01 0.69
N LEU A 50 -13.37 12.56 0.32
CA LEU A 50 -13.17 11.43 -0.60
C LEU A 50 -13.12 10.11 0.20
N GLU A 51 -13.96 9.15 -0.16
CA GLU A 51 -13.90 7.79 0.37
C GLU A 51 -13.00 6.91 -0.50
N LEU A 52 -11.94 6.36 0.07
CA LEU A 52 -10.88 5.71 -0.68
C LEU A 52 -10.77 4.20 -0.43
N GLY A 53 -10.06 3.53 -1.33
CA GLY A 53 -9.64 2.13 -1.30
C GLY A 53 -8.65 1.79 -0.19
N SER A 54 -7.78 0.83 -0.45
CA SER A 54 -6.59 0.62 0.39
C SER A 54 -5.54 1.66 0.04
N LEU A 55 -5.08 2.42 1.03
CA LEU A 55 -4.09 3.49 0.90
C LEU A 55 -2.93 3.20 1.87
N ASP A 56 -1.70 3.57 1.49
CA ASP A 56 -0.47 3.27 2.25
C ASP A 56 0.14 4.54 2.88
N LEU A 57 -0.74 5.41 3.39
CA LEU A 57 -0.38 6.65 4.08
C LEU A 57 -0.62 6.53 5.59
N VAL A 58 0.10 7.34 6.36
CA VAL A 58 -0.16 7.56 7.78
C VAL A 58 -1.26 8.63 7.92
N ASP A 59 -2.03 8.56 8.99
CA ASP A 59 -3.01 9.62 9.30
C ASP A 59 -2.31 10.98 9.43
N GLY A 60 -2.97 12.05 9.00
CA GLY A 60 -2.40 13.40 8.93
C GLY A 60 -1.34 13.64 7.84
N THR A 61 -1.00 12.67 6.97
CA THR A 61 -0.05 12.90 5.87
C THR A 61 -0.56 14.00 4.91
N PRO A 62 0.18 15.09 4.67
CA PRO A 62 -0.27 16.18 3.79
C PRO A 62 -0.49 15.73 2.33
N VAL A 63 -1.70 15.95 1.83
CA VAL A 63 -2.03 15.79 0.40
C VAL A 63 -1.63 17.07 -0.35
N VAL A 64 -0.89 16.90 -1.44
CA VAL A 64 -0.38 17.99 -2.29
C VAL A 64 -1.23 18.14 -3.55
N ASP A 65 -1.71 17.02 -4.11
CA ASP A 65 -2.41 17.00 -5.40
C ASP A 65 -3.24 15.72 -5.56
N ILE A 66 -4.35 15.82 -6.29
CA ILE A 66 -5.28 14.71 -6.58
C ILE A 66 -5.66 14.78 -8.06
N LYS A 67 -5.45 13.68 -8.80
CA LYS A 67 -5.77 13.59 -10.24
C LYS A 67 -6.61 12.34 -10.54
N PRO A 68 -7.56 12.39 -11.51
CA PRO A 68 -8.25 11.19 -11.96
C PRO A 68 -7.26 10.21 -12.60
N TYR A 69 -7.41 8.92 -12.33
CA TYR A 69 -6.65 7.89 -13.04
C TYR A 69 -7.22 7.74 -14.45
N LEU A 70 -6.37 7.82 -15.48
CA LEU A 70 -6.75 7.75 -16.89
C LEU A 70 -6.14 6.51 -17.55
N PRO A 71 -6.87 5.37 -17.58
CA PRO A 71 -6.30 4.10 -18.05
C PRO A 71 -5.67 4.15 -19.44
N PHE A 72 -6.21 4.96 -20.37
CA PHE A 72 -5.69 5.06 -21.74
C PHE A 72 -4.35 5.84 -21.84
N ALA A 73 -4.02 6.65 -20.83
CA ALA A 73 -2.83 7.49 -20.80
C ALA A 73 -1.77 6.97 -19.80
N GLU A 74 -2.20 6.27 -18.76
CA GLU A 74 -1.36 5.92 -17.60
C GLU A 74 -1.14 4.40 -17.43
N ALA A 75 -1.98 3.55 -18.03
CA ALA A 75 -1.80 2.11 -17.93
C ALA A 75 -0.73 1.63 -18.92
N LEU A 76 0.31 0.99 -18.39
CA LEU A 76 1.33 0.28 -19.18
C LEU A 76 1.33 -1.20 -18.76
N PRO A 77 0.44 -2.05 -19.33
CA PRO A 77 0.27 -3.44 -18.90
C PRO A 77 1.54 -4.29 -19.04
N ASP A 78 2.35 -4.00 -20.06
CA ASP A 78 3.58 -4.72 -20.39
C ASP A 78 4.83 -4.14 -19.69
N ALA A 79 4.65 -3.22 -18.74
CA ALA A 79 5.75 -2.63 -17.97
C ALA A 79 6.49 -3.68 -17.13
N SER A 80 7.79 -3.84 -17.40
CA SER A 80 8.67 -4.73 -16.65
C SER A 80 9.61 -3.96 -15.72
N ALA A 81 10.21 -4.66 -14.76
CA ALA A 81 11.10 -4.09 -13.75
C ALA A 81 12.21 -5.10 -13.41
N SER A 82 13.45 -4.63 -13.27
CA SER A 82 14.61 -5.48 -13.01
C SER A 82 14.59 -6.21 -11.65
N TYR A 83 13.67 -5.83 -10.76
CA TYR A 83 13.49 -6.44 -9.44
C TYR A 83 12.00 -6.49 -9.06
N ALA A 84 11.66 -7.32 -8.07
CA ALA A 84 10.32 -7.42 -7.48
C ALA A 84 9.17 -7.80 -8.45
N GLN A 85 9.49 -8.45 -9.58
CA GLN A 85 8.59 -8.84 -10.69
C GLN A 85 7.27 -9.54 -10.32
N GLN A 86 7.20 -10.23 -9.18
CA GLN A 86 6.00 -10.95 -8.77
C GLN A 86 5.40 -10.34 -7.50
N ALA A 87 4.07 -10.27 -7.47
CA ALA A 87 3.32 -9.98 -6.25
C ALA A 87 3.58 -11.08 -5.20
N PRO A 88 3.58 -10.75 -3.89
CA PRO A 88 3.68 -11.76 -2.84
C PRO A 88 2.55 -12.79 -2.94
N LEU A 89 2.87 -14.07 -2.72
CA LEU A 89 1.87 -15.15 -2.68
C LEU A 89 0.91 -14.95 -1.51
N ALA A 90 -0.39 -14.91 -1.81
CA ALA A 90 -1.45 -14.80 -0.81
C ALA A 90 -1.98 -16.20 -0.39
N GLY A 91 -1.22 -16.93 0.47
CA GLY A 91 -1.61 -18.24 1.04
C GLY A 91 -1.39 -18.55 2.55
N MET A 92 -0.68 -17.74 3.35
CA MET A 92 -0.40 -18.02 4.79
C MET A 92 -1.62 -17.82 5.72
N ASN A 93 -2.17 -18.91 6.26
CA ASN A 93 -3.18 -18.83 7.32
C ASN A 93 -2.63 -18.12 8.57
N VAL A 94 -3.39 -17.14 9.09
CA VAL A 94 -3.10 -16.45 10.34
C VAL A 94 -4.16 -16.87 11.35
N SER A 95 -3.75 -17.63 12.37
CA SER A 95 -4.54 -17.92 13.57
C SER A 95 -4.13 -16.99 14.72
N PHE A 96 -5.04 -16.77 15.65
CA PHE A 96 -4.79 -16.08 16.92
C PHE A 96 -4.94 -17.09 18.07
N THR A 97 -4.42 -16.74 19.25
CA THR A 97 -4.63 -17.55 20.45
C THR A 97 -6.00 -17.22 21.08
N PRO A 98 -6.59 -18.13 21.88
CA PRO A 98 -7.93 -17.92 22.45
C PRO A 98 -8.06 -16.62 23.27
N GLU A 99 -6.99 -16.19 23.93
CA GLU A 99 -6.94 -14.97 24.74
C GLU A 99 -7.06 -13.71 23.85
N ILE A 100 -6.50 -13.74 22.65
CA ILE A 100 -6.54 -12.64 21.68
C ILE A 100 -7.91 -12.58 20.99
N ASP A 101 -8.52 -13.72 20.67
CA ASP A 101 -9.89 -13.75 20.13
C ASP A 101 -10.93 -13.26 21.15
N ALA A 102 -10.74 -13.55 22.44
CA ALA A 102 -11.54 -12.97 23.52
C ALA A 102 -11.39 -11.43 23.57
N GLN A 103 -10.16 -10.90 23.44
CA GLN A 103 -9.92 -9.45 23.37
C GLN A 103 -10.55 -8.81 22.13
N PHE A 104 -10.55 -9.47 20.96
CA PHE A 104 -11.22 -8.97 19.76
C PHE A 104 -12.74 -8.86 19.94
N THR A 105 -13.35 -9.73 20.74
CA THR A 105 -14.78 -9.66 21.06
C THR A 105 -15.11 -8.39 21.85
N HIS A 106 -14.21 -7.96 22.75
CA HIS A 106 -14.35 -6.70 23.48
C HIS A 106 -14.06 -5.48 22.59
N ALA A 107 -12.94 -5.49 21.86
CA ALA A 107 -12.51 -4.41 20.99
C ALA A 107 -13.40 -4.20 19.74
N GLY A 108 -14.16 -5.22 19.34
CA GLY A 108 -15.06 -5.19 18.19
C GLY A 108 -16.18 -4.14 18.28
N LYS A 109 -16.49 -3.64 19.50
CA LYS A 109 -17.40 -2.51 19.71
C LYS A 109 -16.84 -1.19 19.18
N THR A 110 -15.52 -1.01 19.21
CA THR A 110 -14.84 0.23 18.81
C THR A 110 -14.26 0.13 17.40
N LEU A 111 -13.76 -1.05 17.02
CA LEU A 111 -13.12 -1.29 15.71
C LEU A 111 -13.71 -2.54 15.03
N PRO A 112 -14.78 -2.40 14.23
CA PRO A 112 -15.36 -3.54 13.53
C PRO A 112 -14.35 -4.21 12.58
N HIS A 113 -14.39 -5.54 12.58
CA HIS A 113 -13.52 -6.41 11.77
C HIS A 113 -12.01 -6.32 12.09
N ILE A 114 -11.63 -5.95 13.31
CA ILE A 114 -10.22 -5.84 13.73
C ILE A 114 -9.39 -7.10 13.47
N SER A 115 -9.91 -8.31 13.73
CA SER A 115 -9.22 -9.58 13.45
C SER A 115 -8.91 -9.77 11.95
N LYS A 116 -9.86 -9.44 11.07
CA LYS A 116 -9.67 -9.44 9.60
C LYS A 116 -8.67 -8.38 9.14
N ARG A 117 -8.63 -7.21 9.79
CA ARG A 117 -7.64 -6.15 9.51
C ARG A 117 -6.23 -6.52 9.97
N LEU A 118 -6.10 -7.10 11.16
CA LEU A 118 -4.82 -7.47 11.78
C LEU A 118 -4.18 -8.67 11.08
N SER A 119 -4.94 -9.72 10.79
CA SER A 119 -4.47 -10.81 9.93
C SER A 119 -3.94 -10.22 8.63
N ALA A 120 -4.75 -9.44 7.89
CA ALA A 120 -4.34 -8.76 6.65
C ALA A 120 -3.13 -7.80 6.79
N ARG A 121 -2.71 -7.43 8.01
CA ARG A 121 -1.48 -6.66 8.28
C ARG A 121 -0.30 -7.58 8.58
N CYS A 122 -0.47 -8.66 9.36
CA CYS A 122 0.55 -9.70 9.56
C CYS A 122 1.02 -10.30 8.23
N TRP A 123 0.06 -10.59 7.34
CA TRP A 123 0.26 -11.00 5.94
C TRP A 123 1.25 -10.12 5.15
N ARG A 124 1.37 -8.82 5.46
CA ARG A 124 2.26 -7.88 4.76
C ARG A 124 3.65 -7.76 5.38
N ARG A 125 3.87 -8.24 6.60
CA ARG A 125 5.08 -7.96 7.40
C ARG A 125 6.03 -9.17 7.52
N ILE A 126 5.52 -10.39 7.41
CA ILE A 126 6.32 -11.63 7.40
C ILE A 126 6.92 -11.86 6.00
N ARG A 127 8.19 -12.29 5.89
CA ARG A 127 8.87 -12.53 4.60
C ARG A 127 9.80 -13.75 4.63
N VAL A 128 9.95 -14.35 3.45
CA VAL A 128 10.87 -15.42 2.96
C VAL A 128 10.08 -16.67 2.50
N ARG A 129 10.63 -17.37 1.48
CA ARG A 129 9.94 -18.25 0.50
C ARG A 129 9.96 -19.74 0.93
N PRO A 130 9.37 -20.71 0.19
CA PRO A 130 8.46 -20.65 -0.98
C PRO A 130 7.13 -21.40 -0.65
N THR A 131 6.33 -22.07 -1.50
CA THR A 131 6.15 -22.25 -2.98
C THR A 131 4.65 -22.59 -3.19
N GLU A 132 3.96 -21.99 -4.17
CA GLU A 132 2.83 -22.56 -4.95
C GLU A 132 2.28 -21.46 -5.89
N LYS A 133 2.03 -21.74 -7.18
CA LYS A 133 1.47 -20.72 -8.11
C LYS A 133 -0.05 -20.76 -8.12
N ARG A 134 -0.73 -19.90 -7.34
CA ARG A 134 -2.19 -19.73 -7.43
C ARG A 134 -2.58 -18.50 -8.26
N ASN A 135 -3.09 -18.75 -9.46
CA ASN A 135 -3.51 -17.73 -10.41
C ASN A 135 -4.75 -16.97 -9.87
N LYS A 136 -4.61 -15.69 -9.51
CA LYS A 136 -5.74 -14.82 -9.13
C LYS A 136 -6.03 -13.88 -10.28
N ARG A 137 -7.27 -13.94 -10.80
CA ARG A 137 -7.77 -12.98 -11.80
C ARG A 137 -7.69 -11.57 -11.23
N GLU A 138 -7.04 -10.68 -11.97
CA GLU A 138 -6.91 -9.27 -11.62
C GLU A 138 -8.27 -8.59 -11.70
N LYS A 139 -8.75 -8.04 -10.58
CA LYS A 139 -9.98 -7.24 -10.57
C LYS A 139 -9.65 -5.85 -11.10
N ARG A 140 -10.21 -5.48 -12.26
CA ARG A 140 -10.18 -4.10 -12.75
C ARG A 140 -10.79 -3.17 -11.69
N MET A 141 -10.07 -2.13 -11.32
CA MET A 141 -10.61 -1.04 -10.50
C MET A 141 -11.60 -0.22 -11.36
N PRO A 142 -12.83 0.05 -10.90
CA PRO A 142 -13.84 0.75 -11.70
C PRO A 142 -13.58 2.26 -11.80
N SER A 143 -13.06 2.87 -10.73
CA SER A 143 -12.73 4.29 -10.64
C SER A 143 -11.53 4.47 -9.71
N GLY A 144 -10.51 5.19 -10.16
CA GLY A 144 -9.30 5.45 -9.38
C GLY A 144 -8.81 6.89 -9.48
N CYS A 145 -7.95 7.29 -8.55
CA CYS A 145 -7.24 8.55 -8.58
C CYS A 145 -5.78 8.37 -8.13
N TRP A 146 -4.91 9.21 -8.68
CA TRP A 146 -3.59 9.46 -8.12
C TRP A 146 -3.69 10.47 -7.00
N ILE A 147 -3.08 10.15 -5.87
CA ILE A 147 -2.89 11.06 -4.74
C ILE A 147 -1.39 11.26 -4.56
N SER A 148 -0.96 12.51 -4.67
CA SER A 148 0.41 12.94 -4.38
C SER A 148 0.47 13.51 -2.97
N THR A 149 1.45 13.06 -2.17
CA THR A 149 1.58 13.45 -0.77
C THR A 149 3.00 13.85 -0.41
N SER A 150 3.14 14.85 0.45
CA SER A 150 4.44 15.22 1.02
C SER A 150 4.73 14.36 2.26
N ALA A 151 5.95 13.85 2.38
CA ALA A 151 6.46 13.28 3.63
C ALA A 151 7.12 14.34 4.54
N GLY A 152 6.95 15.63 4.24
CA GLY A 152 7.43 16.74 5.06
C GLY A 152 6.39 17.22 6.06
N GLY A 153 6.68 17.00 7.34
CA GLY A 153 5.98 17.49 8.53
C GLY A 153 6.87 17.26 9.74
#